data_AF-A0A2V7SL17-F1
#
_entry.id   AF-A0A2V7SL17-F1
#
_cell.length_a   1.000
_cell.length_b   1.000
_cell.length_c   1.000
_cell.angle_alpha   90.00
_cell.angle_beta   90.00
_cell.angle_gamma   90.00
#
_symmetry.space_group_name_H-M   'P 1'
#
loop_
_entity.id
_entity.type
_entity.pdbx_description
1 polymer ?
#
loop_
_entity_poly.entity_id
_entity_poly.type
_entity_poly.pdbx_seq_one_letter_code
_entity_poly.pdbx_strand_id
1 'polypeptide(L)' 'PFSAPIAMPVRWAAGNLPVSEVALSLAILLAAIVAVTWVAARIYRVGILMTGKRPNLKELVRWVRAA' A
#
# COMPACT_ATOMS: atom_id res chain seq x y z
N PRO A 1 -18.77 -14.55 11.05
CA PRO A 1 -17.83 -15.02 9.99
C PRO A 1 -18.41 -15.95 8.91
N PHE A 2 -19.70 -16.31 8.93
CA PHE A 2 -20.45 -16.66 7.69
C PHE A 2 -21.68 -15.76 7.48
N SER A 3 -22.04 -14.98 8.50
CA SER A 3 -23.06 -13.92 8.50
C SER A 3 -22.49 -12.51 8.29
N ALA A 4 -21.16 -12.39 8.17
CA ALA A 4 -20.48 -11.10 8.02
C ALA A 4 -20.94 -10.28 6.80
N PRO A 5 -21.22 -10.89 5.62
CA PRO A 5 -21.72 -10.14 4.45
C PRO A 5 -23.13 -9.58 4.64
N ILE A 6 -23.96 -10.21 5.47
CA ILE A 6 -25.37 -9.84 5.69
C ILE A 6 -25.48 -8.80 6.83
N ALA A 7 -24.64 -8.90 7.86
CA ALA A 7 -24.68 -8.01 9.02
C ALA A 7 -23.97 -6.66 8.80
N MET A 8 -22.99 -6.58 7.89
CA MET A 8 -22.23 -5.35 7.60
C MET A 8 -23.10 -4.22 7.01
N PRO A 9 -23.95 -4.45 5.99
CA PRO A 9 -24.81 -3.41 5.43
C PRO A 9 -25.83 -2.85 6.44
N VAL A 10 -26.33 -3.70 7.34
CA VAL A 10 -27.25 -3.29 8.41
C VAL A 10 -26.56 -2.39 9.43
N ARG A 11 -25.29 -2.67 9.77
CA ARG A 11 -24.48 -1.78 10.64
C ARG A 11 -24.12 -0.45 9.95
N TRP A 12 -23.90 -0.47 8.64
CA TRP A 12 -23.71 0.75 7.83
C TRP A 12 -24.97 1.61 7.82
N ALA A 13 -26.16 1.01 7.62
CA ALA A 13 -27.45 1.70 7.62
C ALA A 13 -27.89 2.19 9.01
N ALA A 14 -27.41 1.55 10.08
CA ALA A 14 -27.68 1.96 11.47
C ALA A 14 -26.90 3.22 11.91
N GLY A 15 -26.15 3.87 11.01
CA GLY A 15 -25.52 5.18 11.25
C GLY A 15 -24.30 5.17 12.17
N ASN A 16 -23.84 3.99 12.60
CA ASN A 16 -22.80 3.86 13.61
C ASN A 16 -21.42 3.56 13.01
N LEU A 17 -21.13 4.16 11.85
CA LEU A 17 -19.80 4.12 11.26
C LEU A 17 -19.05 5.36 11.74
N PRO A 18 -18.12 5.22 12.70
CA PRO A 18 -17.44 6.38 13.25
C PRO A 18 -16.59 7.01 12.15
N VAL A 19 -16.67 8.34 12.04
CA VAL A 19 -15.91 9.13 11.06
C VAL A 19 -14.41 8.81 11.11
N SER A 20 -13.91 8.38 12.26
CA SER A 20 -12.54 7.89 12.44
C SER A 20 -12.21 6.66 11.60
N GLU A 21 -13.14 5.73 11.35
CA GLU A 21 -12.90 4.52 10.56
C GLU A 21 -12.77 4.86 9.07
N VAL A 22 -13.61 5.78 8.58
CA VAL A 22 -13.50 6.35 7.22
C VAL A 22 -12.19 7.12 7.07
N ALA A 23 -11.86 7.97 8.05
CA ALA A 23 -10.61 8.72 8.04
C ALA A 23 -9.38 7.80 8.11
N LEU A 24 -9.43 6.72 8.89
CA LEU A 24 -8.34 5.74 9.00
C LEU A 24 -8.15 4.97 7.69
N SER A 25 -9.25 4.55 7.05
CA SER A 25 -9.21 3.90 5.73
C SER A 25 -8.59 4.82 4.68
N LEU A 26 -9.01 6.08 4.65
CA LEU A 26 -8.45 7.10 3.75
C LEU A 26 -6.96 7.37 4.05
N ALA A 27 -6.58 7.44 5.32
CA ALA A 27 -5.21 7.65 5.75
C ALA A 27 -4.30 6.47 5.36
N ILE A 28 -4.77 5.23 5.53
CA ILE A 28 -4.05 4.02 5.11
C ILE A 28 -3.89 4.00 3.59
N LEU A 29 -4.93 4.35 2.83
CA LEU A 29 -4.87 4.45 1.38
C LEU A 29 -3.78 5.44 0.94
N LEU A 30 -3.79 6.65 1.50
CA LEU A 30 -2.80 7.69 1.19
C LEU A 30 -1.39 7.27 1.61
N ALA A 31 -1.24 6.69 2.80
CA ALA A 31 0.03 6.18 3.28
C ALA A 31 0.58 5.06 2.37
N ALA A 32 -0.28 4.17 1.89
CA ALA A 32 0.10 3.11 0.95
C ALA A 32 0.56 3.69 -0.39
N ILE A 33 -0.14 4.69 -0.94
CA ILE A 33 0.27 5.38 -2.16
C ILE A 33 1.66 5.98 -1.97
N VAL A 34 1.86 6.77 -0.91
CA VAL A 34 3.16 7.41 -0.62
C VAL A 34 4.26 6.37 -0.44
N ALA A 35 4.01 5.30 0.30
CA ALA A 35 4.98 4.22 0.52
C ALA A 35 5.38 3.55 -0.79
N VAL A 36 4.41 3.19 -1.64
CA VAL A 36 4.67 2.56 -2.93
C VAL A 36 5.41 3.50 -3.88
N THR A 37 4.99 4.75 -3.98
CA THR A 37 5.68 5.77 -4.80
C THR A 37 7.10 6.01 -4.32
N TRP A 38 7.34 6.04 -3.00
CA TRP A 38 8.68 6.17 -2.43
C TRP A 38 9.58 4.98 -2.79
N VAL A 39 9.07 3.75 -2.65
CA VAL A 39 9.79 2.53 -3.06
C VAL A 39 10.08 2.54 -4.57
N ALA A 40 9.10 2.89 -5.40
CA ALA A 40 9.25 2.93 -6.85
C ALA A 40 10.30 3.97 -7.28
N ALA A 41 10.29 5.17 -6.69
CA ALA A 41 11.28 6.21 -6.96
C ALA A 41 12.70 5.77 -6.57
N ARG A 42 12.85 5.05 -5.46
CA ARG A 42 14.14 4.47 -5.03
C ARG A 42 14.66 3.43 -6.03
N ILE A 43 13.78 2.55 -6.48
CA ILE A 43 14.11 1.54 -7.50
C ILE A 43 14.51 2.21 -8.80
N TYR A 44 13.79 3.24 -9.25
CA TYR A 44 14.09 3.97 -10.48
C TYR A 44 15.49 4.61 -10.44
N ARG A 45 15.85 5.27 -9.32
CA ARG A 45 17.17 5.88 -9.14
C ARG A 45 18.32 4.88 -9.25
N VAL A 46 18.14 3.64 -8.78
CA VAL A 46 19.18 2.61 -8.85
C VAL A 46 19.13 1.86 -10.19
N GLY A 47 17.92 1.64 -10.72
CA GLY A 47 17.68 0.92 -11.97
C GLY A 47 18.18 1.66 -13.21
N ILE A 48 18.14 3.00 -13.24
CA ILE A 48 18.65 3.79 -14.38
C ILE A 48 20.16 3.59 -14.62
N LEU A 49 20.91 3.22 -13.59
CA LEU A 49 22.36 2.93 -13.67
C LEU A 49 22.66 1.47 -14.02
N MET A 50 21.66 0.59 -14.04
CA MET A 50 21.79 -0.81 -14.40
C MET A 50 21.47 -1.02 -15.89
N THR A 51 22.50 -1.03 -16.72
CA THR A 51 22.40 -1.44 -18.13
C THR A 51 22.95 -2.86 -18.30
N GLY A 52 22.16 -3.76 -18.88
CA GLY A 52 22.63 -5.07 -19.38
C GLY A 52 22.30 -6.33 -18.57
N LYS A 53 21.83 -6.24 -17.31
CA LYS A 53 21.32 -7.41 -16.55
C LYS A 53 19.88 -7.23 -16.11
N ARG A 54 19.08 -8.30 -16.23
CA ARG A 54 17.71 -8.35 -15.69
C ARG A 54 17.79 -8.40 -14.16
N PRO A 55 17.27 -7.40 -13.43
CA PRO A 55 17.33 -7.36 -11.97
C PRO A 55 16.61 -8.56 -11.37
N ASN A 56 17.20 -9.19 -10.36
CA ASN A 56 16.53 -10.22 -9.58
C ASN A 56 15.74 -9.59 -8.41
N LEU A 57 14.67 -10.25 -7.93
CA LEU A 57 13.87 -9.80 -6.78
C LEU A 57 14.72 -9.50 -5.53
N LYS A 58 15.79 -10.28 -5.31
CA LYS A 58 16.75 -10.05 -4.22
C LYS A 58 17.55 -8.75 -4.38
N GLU A 59 17.89 -8.36 -5.60
CA GLU A 59 18.64 -7.14 -5.90
C GLU A 59 17.76 -5.90 -5.74
N LEU A 60 16.49 -5.98 -6.18
CA LEU A 60 15.48 -4.95 -5.95
C LEU A 60 15.31 -4.63 -4.45
N VAL A 61 15.15 -5.64 -3.60
CA VAL A 61 15.05 -5.44 -2.14
C VAL A 61 16.34 -4.83 -1.57
N ARG A 62 17.51 -5.22 -2.09
CA ARG A 62 18.79 -4.63 -1.69
C ARG A 62 18.88 -3.17 -2.08
N TRP A 63 18.40 -2.76 -3.26
CA TRP A 63 18.39 -1.37 -3.70
C TRP A 63 17.43 -0.50 -2.88
N VAL A 64 16.26 -1.06 -2.54
CA VAL A 64 15.29 -0.38 -1.65
C VAL A 64 15.87 -0.18 -0.24
N ARG A 65 16.77 -1.05 0.24
CA ARG A 65 17.42 -0.92 1.56
C ARG A 65 18.74 -0.14 1.53
N ALA A 66 19.49 -0.17 0.42
CA ALA A 66 20.84 0.40 0.31
C ALA A 66 20.87 1.87 -0.13
N ALA A 67 19.83 2.35 -0.82
CA ALA A 67 19.65 3.78 -1.03
C ALA A 67 19.42 4.50 0.30
#